data_AF-A0A1B6M0T9-F1
#
_entry.id   AF-A0A1B6M0T9-F1
#
_cell.length_a   1.000
_cell.length_b   1.000
_cell.length_c   1.000
_cell.angle_alpha   90.00
_cell.angle_beta   90.00
_cell.angle_gamma   90.00
#
_symmetry.space_group_name_H-M   'P 1'
#
loop_
_entity.id
_entity.type
_entity.pdbx_description
1 polymer ?
#
loop_
_entity_poly.entity_id
_entity_poly.type
_entity_poly.pdbx_seq_one_letter_code
_entity_poly.pdbx_strand_id
1 'polypeptide(L)'
;TTVPQVVETNTVTVVQQDDASLQVFDDEHIQVIGLVKDMTLADGAHVRVVGPPVEYSGSQNAVRSPPPMLGQHTVQVLSQVLNYPPDKIQYLQKNGHVQ
;
A
#
# COMPACT_ATOMS: atom_id res chain seq x y z
N THR A 1 -3.18 -7.51 -36.68
CA THR A 1 -2.21 -7.85 -35.62
C THR A 1 -1.89 -6.60 -34.86
N THR A 2 -2.51 -6.39 -33.71
CA THR A 2 -2.24 -5.24 -32.84
C THR A 2 -1.80 -5.79 -31.51
N VAL A 3 -0.52 -5.62 -31.19
CA VAL A 3 0.06 -6.03 -29.90
C VAL A 3 -0.49 -5.06 -28.84
N PRO A 4 -1.18 -5.53 -27.78
CA PRO A 4 -1.60 -4.64 -26.72
C PRO A 4 -0.37 -4.15 -25.95
N GLN A 5 -0.23 -2.83 -25.87
CA GLN A 5 0.79 -2.15 -25.07
C GLN A 5 0.41 -2.29 -23.60
N VAL A 6 1.31 -2.86 -22.79
CA VAL A 6 1.16 -2.93 -21.33
C VAL A 6 1.44 -1.54 -20.78
N VAL A 7 0.40 -0.86 -20.28
CA VAL A 7 0.53 0.37 -19.53
C VAL A 7 0.63 -0.01 -18.05
N GLU A 8 1.85 0.00 -17.51
CA GLU A 8 2.09 -0.12 -16.06
C GLU A 8 1.52 1.11 -15.35
N THR A 9 0.36 0.96 -14.71
CA THR A 9 -0.15 1.91 -13.72
C THR A 9 0.00 1.27 -12.35
N ASN A 10 1.06 1.63 -11.63
CA ASN A 10 1.34 1.22 -10.24
C ASN A 10 0.43 1.97 -9.25
N THR A 11 -0.88 1.84 -9.41
CA THR A 11 -1.86 2.24 -8.40
C THR A 11 -2.39 0.99 -7.72
N VAL A 12 -2.12 0.85 -6.41
CA VAL A 12 -2.89 -0.07 -5.56
C VAL A 12 -4.33 0.44 -5.59
N THR A 13 -5.18 -0.20 -6.38
CA THR A 13 -6.59 0.12 -6.43
C THR A 13 -7.22 -0.28 -5.10
N VAL A 14 -7.59 0.72 -4.30
CA VAL A 14 -8.61 0.54 -3.27
C VAL A 14 -9.91 0.30 -4.04
N VAL A 15 -10.43 -0.92 -3.99
CA VAL A 15 -11.61 -1.29 -4.76
C VAL A 15 -12.82 -0.63 -4.10
N GLN A 16 -13.22 0.54 -4.60
CA GLN A 16 -14.51 1.16 -4.26
C GLN A 16 -15.62 0.33 -4.94
N GLN A 17 -16.59 -0.12 -4.14
CA GLN A 17 -17.50 -1.22 -4.43
C GLN A 17 -18.61 -0.85 -5.43
N ASP A 18 -18.44 -1.18 -6.73
CA ASP A 18 -19.49 -1.12 -7.76
C ASP A 18 -19.81 -2.55 -8.31
N ASP A 19 -21.09 -2.90 -8.45
CA ASP A 19 -21.61 -4.27 -8.60
C ASP A 19 -21.05 -5.10 -9.78
N ALA A 20 -20.70 -4.46 -10.91
CA ALA A 20 -20.15 -5.17 -12.08
C ALA A 20 -18.69 -5.63 -11.90
N SER A 21 -17.96 -5.04 -10.96
CA SER A 21 -16.57 -5.40 -10.63
C SER A 21 -16.47 -6.55 -9.62
N LEU A 22 -17.57 -6.89 -8.94
CA LEU A 22 -17.57 -7.87 -7.85
C LEU A 22 -17.40 -9.30 -8.34
N GLN A 23 -17.96 -9.64 -9.50
CA GLN A 23 -17.90 -11.01 -10.04
C GLN A 23 -16.47 -11.49 -10.30
N VAL A 24 -15.54 -10.57 -10.58
CA VAL A 24 -14.14 -10.91 -10.83
C VAL A 24 -13.47 -11.48 -9.58
N PHE A 25 -13.84 -11.04 -8.39
CA PHE A 25 -13.23 -11.54 -7.15
C PHE A 25 -13.77 -12.91 -6.71
N ASP A 26 -14.91 -13.30 -7.27
CA ASP A 26 -15.51 -14.63 -7.06
C ASP A 26 -14.96 -15.68 -8.05
N ASP A 27 -14.13 -15.25 -9.01
CA ASP A 27 -13.50 -16.16 -9.98
C ASP A 27 -12.53 -17.13 -9.29
N GLU A 28 -12.60 -18.41 -9.68
CA GLU A 28 -11.80 -19.49 -9.10
C GLU A 28 -10.30 -19.20 -9.18
N HIS A 29 -9.84 -18.64 -10.30
CA HIS A 29 -8.42 -18.32 -10.47
C HIS A 29 -7.98 -17.26 -9.47
N ILE A 30 -8.79 -16.21 -9.27
CA ILE A 30 -8.51 -15.10 -8.36
C ILE A 30 -8.42 -15.59 -6.90
N GLN A 31 -9.26 -16.55 -6.51
CA GLN A 31 -9.22 -17.18 -5.21
C GLN A 31 -8.00 -18.10 -5.05
N VAL A 32 -7.70 -18.95 -6.04
CA VAL A 32 -6.59 -19.91 -6.01
C VAL A 32 -5.23 -19.22 -5.93
N ILE A 33 -5.02 -18.15 -6.69
CA ILE A 33 -3.77 -17.37 -6.61
C ILE A 33 -3.75 -16.45 -5.39
N GLY A 34 -4.85 -16.36 -4.65
CA GLY A 34 -4.98 -15.53 -3.46
C GLY A 34 -4.70 -14.05 -3.74
N LEU A 35 -5.17 -13.53 -4.87
CA LEU A 35 -4.86 -12.17 -5.32
C LEU A 35 -5.41 -11.12 -4.34
N VAL A 36 -6.59 -11.37 -3.77
CA VAL A 36 -7.21 -10.46 -2.79
C VAL A 36 -6.68 -10.77 -1.40
N LYS A 37 -6.21 -9.75 -0.69
CA LYS A 37 -5.69 -9.85 0.68
C LYS A 37 -6.50 -9.00 1.64
N ASP A 38 -6.87 -9.56 2.78
CA ASP A 38 -7.43 -8.81 3.90
C ASP A 38 -6.31 -8.12 4.70
N MET A 39 -6.55 -6.88 5.11
CA MET A 39 -5.67 -6.16 6.03
C MET A 39 -6.48 -5.31 7.01
N THR A 40 -5.87 -5.08 8.17
CA THR A 40 -6.37 -4.14 9.17
C THR A 40 -5.52 -2.88 9.12
N LEU A 41 -6.17 -1.74 8.92
CA LEU A 41 -5.53 -0.42 8.91
C LEU A 41 -5.24 0.05 10.34
N ALA A 42 -4.41 1.09 10.47
CA ALA A 42 -4.00 1.61 11.79
C ALA A 42 -5.16 2.16 12.63
N ASP A 43 -6.26 2.58 12.00
CA ASP A 43 -7.49 3.04 12.65
C ASP A 43 -8.46 1.88 13.00
N GLY A 44 -8.06 0.63 12.74
CA GLY A 44 -8.88 -0.55 12.98
C GLY A 44 -9.84 -0.90 11.83
N ALA A 45 -9.87 -0.12 10.74
CA ALA A 45 -10.69 -0.46 9.59
C ALA A 45 -10.17 -1.74 8.90
N HIS A 46 -11.11 -2.63 8.54
CA HIS A 46 -10.80 -3.82 7.75
C HIS A 46 -11.05 -3.55 6.28
N VAL A 47 -10.04 -3.79 5.44
CA VAL A 47 -10.12 -3.58 4.00
C VAL A 47 -9.56 -4.76 3.23
N ARG A 48 -10.12 -4.99 2.03
CA ARG A 48 -9.59 -5.93 1.05
C ARG A 48 -8.81 -5.17 -0.01
N VAL A 49 -7.59 -5.63 -0.30
CA VAL A 49 -6.73 -5.04 -1.33
C VAL A 49 -6.35 -6.07 -2.37
N VAL A 50 -6.10 -5.59 -3.58
CA VAL A 50 -5.55 -6.41 -4.66
C VAL A 50 -4.02 -6.46 -4.49
N GLY A 51 -3.49 -7.66 -4.34
CA GLY A 51 -2.06 -7.92 -4.30
C GLY A 51 -1.40 -7.88 -5.69
N PRO A 52 -0.08 -8.06 -5.77
CA PRO A 52 0.60 -8.09 -7.05
C PRO A 52 0.07 -9.21 -7.95
N PRO A 53 -0.17 -8.96 -9.25
CA PRO A 53 -0.81 -9.92 -10.14
C PRO A 53 0.13 -11.04 -10.62
N VAL A 54 1.42 -10.97 -10.27
CA VAL A 54 2.44 -11.91 -10.72
C VAL A 54 3.33 -12.34 -9.56
N GLU A 55 3.71 -13.61 -9.57
CA GLU A 55 4.66 -14.20 -8.64
C GLU A 55 6.04 -14.36 -9.31
N TYR A 56 7.09 -14.21 -8.51
CA TYR A 56 8.46 -14.41 -8.94
C TYR A 56 9.09 -15.52 -8.10
N SER A 57 9.81 -16.44 -8.74
CA SER A 57 10.48 -17.54 -8.04
C SER A 57 11.67 -17.09 -7.18
N GLY A 58 12.29 -15.97 -7.53
CA GLY A 58 13.48 -15.44 -6.85
C GLY A 58 13.24 -14.25 -5.92
N SER A 59 12.00 -13.76 -5.81
CA SER A 59 11.70 -12.59 -4.98
C SER A 59 10.25 -12.59 -4.47
N GLN A 60 10.05 -12.02 -3.29
CA GLN A 60 8.71 -11.90 -2.71
C GLN A 60 8.08 -10.55 -3.08
N ASN A 61 7.26 -10.57 -4.13
CA ASN A 61 6.38 -9.47 -4.48
C ASN A 61 5.03 -9.64 -3.77
N ALA A 62 4.90 -9.05 -2.58
CA ALA A 62 3.72 -9.23 -1.74
C ALA A 62 3.33 -7.91 -1.06
N VAL A 63 2.05 -7.79 -0.72
CA VAL A 63 1.56 -6.76 0.20
C VAL A 63 2.09 -7.09 1.60
N ARG A 64 2.85 -6.17 2.22
CA ARG A 64 3.58 -6.44 3.47
C ARG A 64 2.98 -5.77 4.70
N SER A 65 2.38 -4.61 4.51
CA SER A 65 1.89 -3.78 5.61
C SER A 65 0.73 -2.92 5.12
N PRO A 66 -0.17 -2.48 6.02
CA PRO A 66 -1.16 -1.47 5.68
C PRO A 66 -0.47 -0.17 5.23
N PRO A 67 -1.17 0.66 4.43
CA PRO A 67 -0.69 1.99 4.10
C PRO A 67 -0.42 2.80 5.38
N PRO A 68 0.68 3.57 5.43
CA PRO A 68 0.99 4.38 6.61
C PRO A 68 0.01 5.55 6.76
N MET A 69 -0.27 5.94 8.00
CA MET A 69 -0.96 7.19 8.29
C MET A 69 -0.11 8.41 7.93
N LEU A 70 -0.77 9.56 7.78
CA LEU A 70 -0.09 10.84 7.62
C LEU A 70 0.87 11.07 8.81
N GLY A 71 2.15 11.27 8.49
CA GLY A 71 3.19 11.51 9.50
C GLY A 71 3.67 10.28 10.28
N GLN A 72 3.13 9.06 10.03
CA GLN A 72 3.42 7.86 10.84
C GLN A 72 4.92 7.58 11.03
N HIS A 73 5.73 7.85 10.01
CA HIS A 73 7.17 7.60 10.03
C HIS A 73 8.03 8.87 10.07
N THR A 74 7.44 10.07 10.22
CA THR A 74 8.17 11.35 10.19
C THR A 74 9.35 11.35 11.16
N VAL A 75 9.09 11.09 12.45
CA VAL A 75 10.12 11.13 13.50
C VAL A 75 11.19 10.07 13.26
N GLN A 76 10.80 8.88 12.82
CA GLN A 76 11.72 7.78 12.54
C GLN A 76 12.68 8.14 11.41
N VAL A 77 12.19 8.70 10.30
CA VAL A 77 13.02 9.13 9.17
C VAL A 77 13.94 10.29 9.59
N LEU A 78 13.40 11.32 10.24
CA LEU A 78 14.21 12.48 10.65
C LEU A 78 15.33 12.07 11.62
N SER A 79 15.06 11.18 12.57
CA SER A 79 16.06 10.76 13.57
C SER A 79 17.01 9.68 13.09
N GLN A 80 16.54 8.63 12.41
CA GLN A 80 17.34 7.44 12.10
C GLN A 80 17.98 7.50 10.71
N VAL A 81 17.32 8.14 9.74
CA VAL A 81 17.82 8.23 8.36
C VAL A 81 18.60 9.53 8.17
N LEU A 82 18.07 10.65 8.66
CA LEU A 82 18.69 11.97 8.51
C LEU A 82 19.53 12.40 9.72
N ASN A 83 19.53 11.64 10.81
CA ASN A 83 20.31 11.92 12.03
C ASN A 83 20.05 13.31 12.63
N TYR A 84 18.80 13.80 12.56
CA TYR A 84 18.46 15.07 13.18
C TYR A 84 18.39 14.92 14.70
N PRO A 85 18.95 15.89 15.45
CA PRO A 85 18.87 15.87 16.89
C PRO A 85 17.44 16.20 17.36
N PRO A 86 17.02 15.75 18.56
CA PRO A 86 15.63 15.86 19.02
C PRO A 86 15.09 17.30 19.07
N ASP A 87 15.94 18.27 19.40
CA ASP A 87 15.61 19.70 19.44
C ASP A 87 15.21 20.24 18.06
N LYS A 88 15.93 19.83 17.00
CA LYS A 88 15.61 20.20 15.63
C LYS A 88 14.29 19.58 15.16
N ILE A 89 14.03 18.32 15.51
CA ILE A 89 12.76 17.65 15.16
C ILE A 89 11.60 18.37 15.84
N GLN A 90 11.74 18.70 17.12
CA GLN A 90 10.71 19.42 17.86
C GLN A 90 10.46 20.82 17.28
N TYR A 91 11.49 21.53 16.83
CA TYR A 91 11.35 22.78 16.10
C TYR A 91 10.50 22.60 14.84
N LEU A 92 10.80 21.60 14.01
CA LEU A 92 10.06 21.35 12.77
C LEU A 92 8.57 21.06 13.01
N GLN A 93 8.26 20.29 14.05
CA GLN A 93 6.88 19.98 14.45
C GLN A 93 6.15 21.22 14.95
N LYS A 94 6.78 22.01 15.85
CA LYS A 94 6.16 23.23 16.41
C LYS A 94 5.87 24.30 15.36
N ASN A 95 6.67 24.35 14.30
CA ASN A 95 6.50 25.30 13.20
C ASN A 95 5.63 24.75 12.06
N GLY A 96 5.05 23.55 12.20
CA GLY A 96 4.15 22.95 11.20
C GLY A 96 4.83 22.54 9.89
N HIS A 97 6.16 22.40 9.88
CA HIS A 97 6.89 21.91 8.71
C HIS A 97 6.72 20.39 8.52
N VAL A 98 6.42 19.68 9.60
CA VAL A 98 6.19 18.22 9.61
C VAL A 98 5.09 17.88 10.62
N GLN A 99 4.42 16.74 10.42
CA GLN A 99 3.46 16.13 11.35
C GLN A 99 4.12 14.96 12.08
#